data_AF-A0A348PDK7-F1
#
_entry.id   AF-A0A348PDK7-F1
#
_cell.length_a   1.000
_cell.length_b   1.000
_cell.length_c   1.000
_cell.angle_alpha   90.00
_cell.angle_beta   90.00
_cell.angle_gamma   90.00
#
_symmetry.space_group_name_H-M   'P 1'
#
loop_
_entity.id
_entity.type
_entity.pdbx_description
1 polymer ?
#
loop_
_entity_poly.entity_id
_entity_poly.type
_entity_poly.pdbx_seq_one_letter_code
_entity_poly.pdbx_strand_id
1 'polypeptide(L)'
;MHVPRVGTCEQRHQPQLAHRAEREGEPRQLKRVEDALGNWTHRVMVTGRCYDHQPVGGHSARHRRARRFACVPEAVCSFLDSTEIRTEMKADSNIPADARGLRVAIVVSAYHRDITEAMELAATAEFLRLGGQASDIVRLQAPGAFEIPLLIDTALARAGIAAAVAIGCIVRGETRHDRHLGQAVTSELARISVTRGKPVGLAVLTVENLKQARARAGGEVGNKGAEAMTAALACVRACEDLRQ
;
A
#
# COMPACT_ATOMS: atom_id res chain seq x y z
N MET A 1 40.85 -28.45 -35.49
CA MET A 1 41.85 -27.39 -35.20
C MET A 1 41.67 -26.26 -36.20
N HIS A 2 40.96 -25.20 -35.81
CA HIS A 2 41.02 -23.91 -36.48
C HIS A 2 40.51 -22.85 -35.51
N VAL A 3 41.40 -21.94 -35.11
CA VAL A 3 41.10 -20.76 -34.30
C VAL A 3 41.34 -19.57 -35.21
N PRO A 4 40.50 -18.52 -35.15
CA PRO A 4 41.04 -17.18 -35.30
C PRO A 4 40.61 -16.25 -34.16
N ARG A 5 41.65 -15.86 -33.42
CA ARG A 5 42.02 -14.54 -32.90
C ARG A 5 40.93 -13.63 -32.28
N VAL A 6 41.09 -13.50 -30.97
CA VAL A 6 40.67 -12.39 -30.11
C VAL A 6 41.30 -11.08 -30.61
N GLY A 7 40.48 -10.05 -30.84
CA GLY A 7 40.91 -8.68 -31.09
C GLY A 7 40.58 -7.80 -29.89
N THR A 8 41.62 -7.26 -29.25
CA THR A 8 41.51 -6.21 -28.22
C THR A 8 41.36 -4.85 -28.90
N CYS A 9 40.29 -4.12 -28.62
CA CYS A 9 40.16 -2.71 -28.97
C CYS A 9 40.44 -1.88 -27.71
N GLU A 10 41.64 -1.31 -27.66
CA GLU A 10 42.07 -0.38 -26.63
C GLU A 10 42.36 0.98 -27.30
N GLN A 11 42.16 2.04 -26.52
CA GLN A 11 42.41 3.47 -26.77
C GLN A 11 41.25 4.25 -27.44
N ARG A 12 40.77 5.39 -26.93
CA ARG A 12 41.48 6.50 -26.25
C ARG A 12 40.59 7.21 -25.22
N HIS A 13 41.22 7.61 -24.12
CA HIS A 13 40.78 8.69 -23.23
C HIS A 13 40.86 10.05 -23.94
N GLN A 14 39.81 10.86 -23.79
CA GLN A 14 39.92 12.30 -23.60
C GLN A 14 38.90 12.75 -22.55
N PRO A 15 39.28 13.60 -21.57
CA PRO A 15 38.38 14.07 -20.52
C PRO A 15 37.67 15.35 -20.96
N GLN A 16 36.35 15.43 -20.79
CA GLN A 16 35.64 16.70 -20.89
C GLN A 16 34.65 16.88 -19.72
N LEU A 17 35.05 17.83 -18.86
CA LEU A 17 34.23 18.82 -18.17
C LEU A 17 33.16 18.28 -17.19
N ALA A 18 33.60 18.17 -15.94
CA ALA A 18 32.75 18.09 -14.77
C ALA A 18 31.89 19.37 -14.67
N HIS A 19 30.60 19.25 -15.00
CA HIS A 19 29.59 20.17 -14.50
C HIS A 19 29.36 19.88 -13.01
N ARG A 20 29.62 20.92 -12.23
CA ARG A 20 29.50 21.03 -10.78
C ARG A 20 28.03 20.76 -10.39
N ALA A 21 27.74 19.54 -9.92
CA ALA A 21 26.47 19.22 -9.30
C ALA A 21 26.44 19.85 -7.90
N GLU A 22 25.54 20.81 -7.73
CA GLU A 22 25.19 21.41 -6.45
C GLU A 22 24.69 20.32 -5.51
N ARG A 23 25.36 20.18 -4.36
CA ARG A 23 24.92 19.33 -3.25
C ARG A 23 23.86 20.10 -2.48
N GLU A 24 22.61 19.92 -2.86
CA GLU A 24 21.49 20.30 -2.00
C GLU A 24 21.09 19.11 -1.12
N GLY A 25 20.92 19.41 0.17
CA GLY A 25 20.85 18.45 1.26
C GLY A 25 19.68 17.48 1.15
N GLU A 26 20.02 16.20 1.17
CA GLU A 26 19.10 15.10 1.47
C GLU A 26 18.40 15.38 2.82
N PRO A 27 17.05 15.42 2.86
CA PRO A 27 16.34 15.60 4.12
C PRO A 27 16.65 14.41 5.04
N ARG A 28 17.27 14.68 6.19
CA ARG A 28 17.64 13.69 7.24
C ARG A 28 16.46 12.83 7.75
N GLN A 29 15.23 13.06 7.29
CA GLN A 29 14.04 12.28 7.62
C GLN A 29 13.87 11.01 6.76
N LEU A 30 14.40 10.95 5.53
CA LEU A 30 14.22 9.79 4.65
C LEU A 30 15.00 8.55 5.11
N LYS A 31 16.23 8.71 5.62
CA LYS A 31 17.01 7.57 6.14
C LYS A 31 16.37 6.84 7.32
N ARG A 32 15.60 7.53 8.17
CA ARG A 32 14.96 6.88 9.34
C ARG A 32 13.81 5.95 8.96
N VAL A 33 13.19 6.14 7.80
CA VAL A 33 12.07 5.29 7.36
C VAL A 33 12.59 4.00 6.73
N GLU A 34 13.69 4.07 5.97
CA GLU A 34 14.38 2.90 5.42
C GLU A 34 14.98 2.01 6.52
N ASP A 35 15.53 2.62 7.58
CA ASP A 35 16.08 1.88 8.73
C ASP A 35 14.98 1.22 9.62
N ALA A 36 13.75 1.77 9.62
CA ALA A 36 12.62 1.24 10.39
C ALA A 36 11.86 0.10 9.67
N LEU A 37 12.00 0.03 8.35
CA LEU A 37 11.40 -1.01 7.50
C LEU A 37 12.48 -2.02 7.10
N GLY A 38 12.86 -2.87 8.06
CA GLY A 38 13.81 -3.96 7.80
C GLY A 38 13.46 -4.73 6.53
N ASN A 39 14.44 -4.88 5.64
CA ASN A 39 14.41 -5.58 4.36
C ASN A 39 13.34 -6.70 4.25
N TRP A 40 12.16 -6.36 3.71
CA TRP A 40 11.21 -7.35 3.24
C TRP A 40 11.60 -7.75 1.81
N THR A 41 12.60 -8.62 1.70
CA THR A 41 12.91 -9.29 0.44
C THR A 41 11.67 -10.01 -0.07
N HIS A 42 11.20 -9.62 -1.25
CA HIS A 42 10.17 -10.31 -2.02
C HIS A 42 10.46 -11.81 -2.07
N ARG A 43 9.60 -12.64 -1.48
CA ARG A 43 9.59 -14.09 -1.74
C ARG A 43 8.35 -14.43 -2.57
N VAL A 44 8.56 -14.46 -3.89
CA VAL A 44 7.73 -15.21 -4.82
C VAL A 44 8.23 -16.66 -4.78
N MET A 45 7.40 -17.62 -4.38
CA MET A 45 7.72 -19.04 -4.52
C MET A 45 7.18 -19.55 -5.86
N VAL A 46 8.11 -19.88 -6.77
CA VAL A 46 7.89 -20.74 -7.93
C VAL A 46 8.63 -22.06 -7.66
N THR A 47 7.88 -23.15 -7.70
CA THR A 47 8.24 -24.58 -7.62
C THR A 47 9.73 -24.97 -7.42
N GLY A 48 10.03 -25.68 -6.32
CA GLY A 48 11.25 -26.49 -6.20
C GLY A 48 11.70 -26.74 -4.76
N ARG A 49 11.58 -28.00 -4.30
CA ARG A 49 11.94 -28.48 -2.94
C ARG A 49 13.33 -28.03 -2.47
N CYS A 50 13.45 -27.68 -1.18
CA CYS A 50 14.71 -27.63 -0.45
C CYS A 50 14.59 -28.55 0.79
N TYR A 51 15.55 -29.45 0.96
CA TYR A 51 15.61 -30.43 2.06
C TYR A 51 16.08 -29.76 3.37
N ASP A 52 15.52 -30.22 4.49
CA ASP A 52 15.97 -29.87 5.85
C ASP A 52 17.31 -30.54 6.17
N HIS A 53 18.27 -29.75 6.66
CA HIS A 53 19.39 -30.26 7.45
C HIS A 53 19.05 -30.09 8.94
N GLN A 54 18.77 -31.19 9.63
CA GLN A 54 18.76 -31.23 11.09
C GLN A 54 20.20 -31.23 11.65
N PRO A 55 20.44 -30.61 12.80
CA PRO A 55 21.39 -31.10 13.77
C PRO A 55 20.69 -31.83 14.92
N VAL A 56 21.34 -32.92 15.31
CA VAL A 56 20.99 -33.92 16.31
C VAL A 56 21.25 -33.41 17.73
N GLY A 57 20.32 -33.69 18.65
CA GLY A 57 20.65 -33.96 20.07
C GLY A 57 20.27 -32.89 21.12
N GLY A 58 19.55 -33.34 22.16
CA GLY A 58 19.88 -32.97 23.55
C GLY A 58 18.90 -32.12 24.38
N HIS A 59 17.84 -32.76 24.91
CA HIS A 59 17.26 -32.62 26.25
C HIS A 59 17.14 -31.26 27.00
N SER A 60 15.86 -30.99 27.34
CA SER A 60 15.32 -30.34 28.56
C SER A 60 15.52 -28.83 28.80
N ALA A 61 14.41 -28.10 28.82
CA ALA A 61 13.92 -27.38 30.01
C ALA A 61 12.78 -26.43 29.63
N ARG A 62 11.69 -26.46 30.42
CA ARG A 62 10.58 -25.52 30.34
C ARG A 62 11.06 -24.13 30.76
N HIS A 63 10.82 -23.12 29.93
CA HIS A 63 10.58 -21.75 30.40
C HIS A 63 9.59 -21.04 29.46
N ARG A 64 8.39 -20.75 29.99
CA ARG A 64 7.52 -19.70 29.44
C ARG A 64 8.28 -18.39 29.56
N ARG A 65 8.52 -17.70 28.43
CA ARG A 65 8.89 -16.28 28.42
C ARG A 65 7.89 -15.52 27.57
N ALA A 66 7.38 -14.46 28.17
CA ALA A 66 6.39 -13.53 27.63
C ALA A 66 6.80 -13.03 26.24
N ARG A 67 5.82 -12.97 25.33
CA ARG A 67 5.98 -12.34 24.02
C ARG A 67 6.26 -10.85 24.28
N ARG A 68 7.47 -10.40 23.93
CA ARG A 68 7.76 -8.98 23.76
C ARG A 68 6.85 -8.46 22.65
N PHE A 69 5.84 -7.69 23.02
CA PHE A 69 5.15 -6.81 22.09
C PHE A 69 6.20 -5.90 21.45
N ALA A 70 6.33 -5.99 20.13
CA ALA A 70 7.08 -4.99 19.39
C ALA A 70 6.28 -3.68 19.50
N CYS A 71 6.85 -2.73 20.23
CA CYS A 71 6.39 -1.36 20.34
C CYS A 71 6.33 -0.76 18.93
N VAL A 72 5.17 -0.23 18.55
CA VAL A 72 5.02 0.58 17.33
C VAL A 72 5.97 1.78 17.49
N PRO A 73 6.82 2.12 16.51
CA PRO A 73 7.79 3.20 16.64
C PRO A 73 7.13 4.52 17.05
N GLU A 74 7.77 5.23 17.97
CA GLU A 74 7.33 6.50 18.58
C GLU A 74 6.94 7.59 17.55
N ALA A 75 7.47 7.48 16.33
CA ALA A 75 7.14 8.35 15.19
C ALA A 75 5.68 8.23 14.71
N VAL A 76 4.97 7.14 15.02
CA VAL A 76 3.54 6.99 14.69
C VAL A 76 2.65 7.76 15.68
N CYS A 77 3.12 7.98 16.91
CA CYS A 77 2.35 8.70 17.94
C CYS A 77 2.36 10.22 17.73
N SER A 78 3.45 10.80 17.21
CA SER A 78 3.58 12.26 17.07
C SER A 78 2.77 12.87 15.92
N PHE A 79 2.13 12.06 15.07
CA PHE A 79 1.28 12.54 13.97
C PHE A 79 -0.14 12.92 14.43
N LEU A 80 -0.49 12.63 15.68
CA LEU A 80 -1.87 12.70 16.19
C LEU A 80 -2.23 13.98 16.95
N ASP A 81 -1.31 14.93 17.09
CA ASP A 81 -1.53 16.10 17.97
C ASP A 81 -1.12 17.42 17.33
N SER A 82 -1.84 17.84 16.28
CA SER A 82 -1.84 19.24 15.86
C SER A 82 -3.19 19.60 15.26
N THR A 83 -3.79 20.59 15.89
CA THR A 83 -5.20 20.96 15.94
C THR A 83 -5.73 21.72 14.72
N GLU A 84 -7.05 21.58 14.54
CA GLU A 84 -8.06 22.52 14.02
C GLU A 84 -7.68 23.49 12.89
N ILE A 85 -8.40 23.43 11.75
CA ILE A 85 -9.10 24.56 11.08
C ILE A 85 -9.84 24.07 9.80
N ARG A 86 -11.09 24.54 9.66
CA ARG A 86 -12.01 24.55 8.49
C ARG A 86 -12.65 23.25 8.01
N THR A 87 -13.88 23.06 8.49
CA THR A 87 -14.91 22.15 7.99
C THR A 87 -15.33 22.50 6.56
N GLU A 88 -14.83 21.75 5.58
CA GLU A 88 -15.54 21.51 4.32
C GLU A 88 -15.83 20.00 4.25
N MET A 89 -17.08 19.66 4.61
CA MET A 89 -17.72 18.36 4.40
C MET A 89 -16.87 17.12 4.79
N LYS A 90 -16.46 17.05 6.05
CA LYS A 90 -16.17 15.74 6.68
C LYS A 90 -17.49 14.99 6.76
N ALA A 91 -17.53 13.73 6.32
CA ALA A 91 -18.67 12.88 6.61
C ALA A 91 -18.81 12.81 8.14
N ASP A 92 -19.89 13.37 8.68
CA ASP A 92 -20.35 13.10 10.05
C ASP A 92 -20.86 11.65 10.12
N SER A 93 -19.99 10.69 9.80
CA SER A 93 -20.33 9.29 9.87
C SER A 93 -19.78 8.76 11.19
N ASN A 94 -20.57 8.96 12.25
CA ASN A 94 -20.47 8.17 13.48
C ASN A 94 -20.90 6.71 13.22
N ILE A 95 -20.48 6.13 12.10
CA ILE A 95 -20.78 4.75 11.71
C ILE A 95 -19.67 3.90 12.31
N PRO A 96 -19.98 2.95 13.21
CA PRO A 96 -18.98 2.10 13.83
C PRO A 96 -18.20 1.31 12.77
N ALA A 97 -16.89 1.52 12.72
CA ALA A 97 -15.97 0.69 11.97
C ALA A 97 -15.21 -0.21 12.95
N ASP A 98 -15.11 -1.51 12.65
CA ASP A 98 -14.39 -2.49 13.46
C ASP A 98 -13.74 -3.53 12.55
N ALA A 99 -12.42 -3.68 12.64
CA ALA A 99 -11.64 -4.60 11.82
C ALA A 99 -11.44 -5.99 12.45
N ARG A 100 -11.85 -6.20 13.71
CA ARG A 100 -11.61 -7.45 14.44
C ARG A 100 -12.21 -8.66 13.72
N GLY A 101 -11.37 -9.66 13.47
CA GLY A 101 -11.76 -10.91 12.80
C GLY A 101 -12.00 -10.77 11.29
N LEU A 102 -11.81 -9.60 10.70
CA LEU A 102 -11.92 -9.39 9.26
C LEU A 102 -10.57 -9.53 8.58
N ARG A 103 -10.56 -10.07 7.37
CA ARG A 103 -9.41 -10.02 6.46
C ARG A 103 -9.75 -9.16 5.26
N VAL A 104 -8.81 -8.35 4.82
CA VAL A 104 -9.01 -7.38 3.75
C VAL A 104 -7.92 -7.47 2.70
N ALA A 105 -8.24 -7.07 1.48
CA ALA A 105 -7.24 -6.88 0.43
C ALA A 105 -6.94 -5.40 0.24
N ILE A 106 -5.68 -5.03 0.05
CA ILE A 106 -5.27 -3.69 -0.36
C ILE A 106 -4.54 -3.83 -1.69
N VAL A 107 -5.05 -3.16 -2.73
CA VAL A 107 -4.46 -3.17 -4.07
C VAL A 107 -3.93 -1.78 -4.37
N VAL A 108 -2.62 -1.68 -4.63
CA VAL A 108 -1.91 -0.40 -4.79
C VAL A 108 -1.30 -0.30 -6.18
N SER A 109 -1.63 0.77 -6.91
CA SER A 109 -0.97 1.10 -8.17
C SER A 109 0.51 1.46 -7.95
N ALA A 110 1.39 1.06 -8.87
CA ALA A 110 2.80 1.44 -8.88
C ALA A 110 3.04 2.87 -9.41
N TYR A 111 2.10 3.41 -10.17
CA TYR A 111 2.15 4.80 -10.63
C TYR A 111 1.93 5.79 -9.49
N HIS A 112 2.73 6.88 -9.48
CA HIS A 112 2.75 7.90 -8.42
C HIS A 112 3.03 7.33 -7.03
N ARG A 113 4.07 6.48 -6.95
CA ARG A 113 4.45 5.70 -5.77
C ARG A 113 4.43 6.50 -4.46
N ASP A 114 5.06 7.67 -4.39
CA ASP A 114 5.10 8.49 -3.18
C ASP A 114 3.70 8.81 -2.61
N ILE A 115 2.71 8.99 -3.49
CA ILE A 115 1.32 9.29 -3.12
C ILE A 115 0.59 8.01 -2.73
N THR A 116 0.73 6.96 -3.55
CA THR A 116 -0.01 5.70 -3.34
C THR A 116 0.50 4.93 -2.13
N GLU A 117 1.80 4.93 -1.86
CA GLU A 117 2.38 4.31 -0.66
C GLU A 117 1.99 5.08 0.61
N ALA A 118 1.94 6.42 0.56
CA ALA A 118 1.44 7.21 1.69
C ALA A 118 -0.04 6.91 2.00
N MET A 119 -0.87 6.67 0.98
CA MET A 119 -2.24 6.21 1.18
C MET A 119 -2.32 4.77 1.69
N GLU A 120 -1.47 3.87 1.18
CA GLU A 120 -1.38 2.48 1.65
C GLU A 120 -1.01 2.40 3.14
N LEU A 121 0.00 3.16 3.56
CA LEU A 121 0.44 3.22 4.94
C LEU A 121 -0.69 3.70 5.87
N ALA A 122 -1.42 4.73 5.46
CA ALA A 122 -2.54 5.23 6.24
C ALA A 122 -3.73 4.26 6.28
N ALA A 123 -4.06 3.60 5.16
CA ALA A 123 -5.08 2.54 5.14
C ALA A 123 -4.71 1.38 6.07
N THR A 124 -3.43 0.99 6.08
CA THR A 124 -2.90 -0.05 6.97
C THR A 124 -2.96 0.38 8.43
N ALA A 125 -2.49 1.60 8.75
CA ALA A 125 -2.54 2.14 10.10
C ALA A 125 -3.98 2.23 10.63
N GLU A 126 -4.92 2.65 9.78
CA GLU A 126 -6.33 2.72 10.15
C GLU A 126 -6.93 1.34 10.42
N PHE A 127 -6.63 0.34 9.59
CA PHE A 127 -7.07 -1.05 9.84
C PHE A 127 -6.58 -1.59 11.19
N LEU A 128 -5.31 -1.32 11.53
CA LEU A 128 -4.73 -1.70 12.82
C LEU A 128 -5.36 -0.93 13.98
N ARG A 129 -5.59 0.37 13.82
CA ARG A 129 -6.25 1.23 14.80
C ARG A 129 -7.66 0.73 15.13
N LEU A 130 -8.35 0.18 14.14
CA LEU A 130 -9.69 -0.42 14.28
C LEU A 130 -9.67 -1.87 14.79
N GLY A 131 -8.52 -2.37 15.27
CA GLY A 131 -8.40 -3.67 15.94
C GLY A 131 -8.09 -4.85 15.03
N GLY A 132 -7.80 -4.61 13.75
CA GLY A 132 -7.32 -5.63 12.82
C GLY A 132 -5.86 -5.98 13.05
N GLN A 133 -5.41 -7.13 12.54
CA GLN A 133 -4.00 -7.54 12.61
C GLN A 133 -3.33 -7.41 11.25
N ALA A 134 -2.03 -7.10 11.23
CA ALA A 134 -1.28 -6.96 9.98
C ALA A 134 -1.31 -8.26 9.13
N SER A 135 -1.39 -9.43 9.78
CA SER A 135 -1.51 -10.73 9.10
C SER A 135 -2.83 -10.93 8.35
N ASP A 136 -3.84 -10.12 8.63
CA ASP A 136 -5.16 -10.17 8.02
C ASP A 136 -5.26 -9.30 6.76
N ILE A 137 -4.20 -8.53 6.45
CA ILE A 137 -4.10 -7.70 5.24
C ILE A 137 -3.40 -8.49 4.13
N VAL A 138 -4.07 -8.61 2.99
CA VAL A 138 -3.50 -9.14 1.75
C VAL A 138 -3.12 -7.95 0.86
N ARG A 139 -1.83 -7.64 0.79
CA ARG A 139 -1.30 -6.57 -0.08
C ARG A 139 -1.03 -7.10 -1.49
N LEU A 140 -1.52 -6.39 -2.51
CA LEU A 140 -1.24 -6.65 -3.92
C LEU A 140 -0.77 -5.37 -4.60
N GLN A 141 0.17 -5.50 -5.54
CA GLN A 141 0.66 -4.39 -6.35
C GLN A 141 0.07 -4.48 -7.76
N ALA A 142 -0.53 -3.40 -8.26
CA ALA A 142 -0.94 -3.24 -9.64
C ALA A 142 0.12 -2.44 -10.42
N PRO A 143 0.38 -2.73 -11.71
CA PRO A 143 1.27 -1.91 -12.53
C PRO A 143 0.72 -0.48 -12.72
N GLY A 144 -0.60 -0.32 -12.88
CA GLY A 144 -1.26 0.97 -12.93
C GLY A 144 -2.66 0.93 -12.31
N ALA A 145 -3.40 2.04 -12.42
CA ALA A 145 -4.76 2.13 -11.89
C ALA A 145 -5.76 1.25 -12.65
N PHE A 146 -5.50 1.00 -13.94
CA PHE A 146 -6.42 0.24 -14.81
C PHE A 146 -6.54 -1.23 -14.40
N GLU A 147 -5.48 -1.82 -13.85
CA GLU A 147 -5.45 -3.23 -13.44
C GLU A 147 -6.00 -3.45 -12.02
N ILE A 148 -6.24 -2.38 -11.25
CA ILE A 148 -6.77 -2.48 -9.88
C ILE A 148 -8.09 -3.28 -9.82
N PRO A 149 -9.10 -3.03 -10.68
CA PRO A 149 -10.36 -3.77 -10.62
C PRO A 149 -10.18 -5.28 -10.77
N LEU A 150 -9.33 -5.73 -11.70
CA LEU A 150 -9.07 -7.17 -11.90
C LEU A 150 -8.46 -7.82 -10.66
N LEU A 151 -7.48 -7.18 -10.05
CA LEU A 151 -6.82 -7.70 -8.85
C LEU A 151 -7.76 -7.72 -7.65
N ILE A 152 -8.62 -6.70 -7.50
CA ILE A 152 -9.64 -6.66 -6.44
C ILE A 152 -10.68 -7.77 -6.65
N ASP A 153 -11.19 -7.94 -7.87
CA ASP A 153 -12.14 -8.99 -8.17
C ASP A 153 -11.57 -10.38 -7.84
N THR A 154 -10.31 -10.62 -8.25
CA THR A 154 -9.57 -11.85 -7.95
C THR A 154 -9.39 -12.05 -6.44
N ALA A 155 -9.09 -10.99 -5.69
CA ALA A 155 -8.95 -11.08 -4.23
C ALA A 155 -10.30 -11.38 -3.56
N LEU A 156 -11.35 -10.66 -3.93
CA LEU A 156 -12.69 -10.82 -3.35
C LEU A 156 -13.36 -12.16 -3.70
N ALA A 157 -12.93 -12.81 -4.78
CA ALA A 157 -13.33 -14.18 -5.10
C ALA A 157 -12.84 -15.22 -4.06
N ARG A 158 -11.77 -14.91 -3.31
CA ARG A 158 -11.24 -15.81 -2.28
C ARG A 158 -12.15 -15.85 -1.06
N ALA A 159 -12.32 -17.04 -0.50
CA ALA A 159 -12.98 -17.21 0.78
C ALA A 159 -12.22 -16.46 1.89
N GLY A 160 -12.96 -15.83 2.80
CA GLY A 160 -12.42 -15.17 3.98
C GLY A 160 -11.93 -13.73 3.80
N ILE A 161 -11.86 -13.19 2.57
CA ILE A 161 -11.65 -11.75 2.38
C ILE A 161 -13.00 -11.05 2.44
N ALA A 162 -13.19 -10.14 3.41
CA ALA A 162 -14.45 -9.46 3.69
C ALA A 162 -14.63 -8.17 2.88
N ALA A 163 -13.54 -7.44 2.63
CA ALA A 163 -13.55 -6.20 1.86
C ALA A 163 -12.20 -5.98 1.15
N ALA A 164 -12.18 -5.02 0.22
CA ALA A 164 -10.96 -4.58 -0.44
C ALA A 164 -10.83 -3.05 -0.43
N VAL A 165 -9.61 -2.54 -0.56
CA VAL A 165 -9.31 -1.11 -0.75
C VAL A 165 -8.52 -0.93 -2.04
N ALA A 166 -9.05 -0.09 -2.93
CA ALA A 166 -8.45 0.30 -4.20
C ALA A 166 -7.63 1.58 -4.03
N ILE A 167 -6.31 1.51 -4.19
CA ILE A 167 -5.41 2.66 -4.03
C ILE A 167 -4.73 2.99 -5.36
N GLY A 168 -4.95 4.21 -5.84
CA GLY A 168 -4.35 4.70 -7.07
C GLY A 168 -4.33 6.21 -7.15
N CYS A 169 -3.57 6.74 -8.10
CA CYS A 169 -3.55 8.16 -8.40
C CYS A 169 -3.53 8.34 -9.91
N ILE A 170 -4.51 9.07 -10.41
CA ILE A 170 -4.69 9.46 -11.81
C ILE A 170 -4.62 10.98 -11.83
N VAL A 171 -3.56 11.50 -12.44
CA VAL A 171 -3.33 12.93 -12.58
C VAL A 171 -3.68 13.32 -14.02
N ARG A 172 -4.38 14.44 -14.18
CA ARG A 172 -4.71 15.00 -15.49
C ARG A 172 -3.45 15.19 -16.34
N GLY A 173 -3.50 14.65 -17.55
CA GLY A 173 -2.50 14.86 -18.58
C GLY A 173 -2.96 15.83 -19.66
N GLU A 174 -2.23 15.84 -20.79
CA GLU A 174 -2.57 16.68 -21.95
C GLU A 174 -3.80 16.18 -22.70
N THR A 175 -4.06 14.87 -22.65
CA THR A 175 -5.20 14.22 -23.29
C THR A 175 -6.29 13.87 -22.29
N ARG A 176 -7.47 13.45 -22.77
CA ARG A 176 -8.60 12.99 -21.94
C ARG A 176 -8.41 11.58 -21.35
N HIS A 177 -7.21 11.00 -21.45
CA HIS A 177 -6.94 9.64 -21.03
C HIS A 177 -7.22 9.41 -19.54
N ASP A 178 -6.89 10.40 -18.70
CA ASP A 178 -7.20 10.44 -17.26
C ASP A 178 -8.69 10.23 -16.98
N ARG A 179 -9.57 10.88 -17.75
CA ARG A 179 -11.03 10.79 -17.56
C ARG A 179 -11.57 9.43 -17.94
N HIS A 180 -11.15 8.90 -19.09
CA HIS A 180 -11.55 7.56 -19.53
C HIS A 180 -11.07 6.50 -18.56
N LEU A 181 -9.84 6.63 -18.08
CA LEU A 181 -9.24 5.73 -17.10
C LEU A 181 -9.98 5.79 -15.77
N GLY A 182 -10.18 7.00 -15.21
CA GLY A 182 -10.87 7.20 -13.95
C GLY A 182 -12.30 6.66 -13.98
N GLN A 183 -13.03 6.91 -15.06
CA GLN A 183 -14.40 6.41 -15.21
C GLN A 183 -14.45 4.88 -15.32
N ALA A 184 -13.59 4.27 -16.14
CA ALA A 184 -13.54 2.82 -16.29
C ALA A 184 -13.21 2.12 -14.96
N VAL A 185 -12.21 2.62 -14.24
CA VAL A 185 -11.77 2.05 -12.96
C VAL A 185 -12.87 2.19 -11.90
N THR A 186 -13.40 3.39 -11.70
CA THR A 186 -14.43 3.64 -10.66
C THR A 186 -15.73 2.87 -10.93
N SER A 187 -16.15 2.80 -12.20
CA SER A 187 -17.36 2.05 -12.59
C SER A 187 -17.20 0.55 -12.32
N GLU A 188 -16.05 -0.03 -12.68
CA GLU A 188 -15.80 -1.46 -12.45
C GLU A 188 -15.64 -1.79 -10.96
N LEU A 189 -15.01 -0.92 -10.17
CA LEU A 189 -14.90 -1.13 -8.71
C LEU A 189 -16.28 -1.15 -8.04
N ALA A 190 -17.18 -0.23 -8.43
CA ALA A 190 -18.56 -0.23 -7.95
C ALA A 190 -19.29 -1.52 -8.36
N ARG A 191 -19.16 -1.93 -9.63
CA ARG A 191 -19.75 -3.18 -10.13
C ARG A 191 -19.26 -4.40 -9.38
N ILE A 192 -17.95 -4.50 -9.14
CA ILE A 192 -17.33 -5.60 -8.38
C ILE A 192 -17.88 -5.63 -6.95
N SER A 193 -17.95 -4.47 -6.28
CA SER A 193 -18.46 -4.37 -4.91
C SER A 193 -19.87 -4.95 -4.78
N VAL A 194 -20.77 -4.58 -5.70
CA VAL A 194 -22.15 -5.07 -5.73
C VAL A 194 -22.21 -6.55 -6.11
N THR A 195 -21.49 -6.95 -7.17
CA THR A 195 -21.52 -8.33 -7.70
C THR A 195 -20.96 -9.34 -6.71
N ARG A 196 -19.89 -8.98 -5.98
CA ARG A 196 -19.27 -9.84 -4.96
C ARG A 196 -20.02 -9.79 -3.63
N GLY A 197 -20.90 -8.80 -3.42
CA GLY A 197 -21.55 -8.55 -2.14
C GLY A 197 -20.57 -8.21 -1.02
N LYS A 198 -19.43 -7.62 -1.39
CA LYS A 198 -18.29 -7.30 -0.52
C LYS A 198 -17.82 -5.87 -0.80
N PRO A 199 -17.71 -4.99 0.21
CA PRO A 199 -17.36 -3.59 0.00
C PRO A 199 -15.98 -3.39 -0.63
N VAL A 200 -15.90 -2.42 -1.54
CA VAL A 200 -14.64 -1.92 -2.10
C VAL A 200 -14.45 -0.45 -1.71
N GLY A 201 -13.48 -0.17 -0.84
CA GLY A 201 -13.08 1.18 -0.47
C GLY A 201 -12.37 1.88 -1.64
N LEU A 202 -12.78 3.11 -1.94
CA LEU A 202 -12.28 3.87 -3.09
C LEU A 202 -11.25 4.93 -2.66
N ALA A 203 -9.97 4.63 -2.88
CA ALA A 203 -8.84 5.57 -2.74
C ALA A 203 -8.08 5.71 -4.07
N VAL A 204 -8.81 5.73 -5.19
CA VAL A 204 -8.27 6.09 -6.50
C VAL A 204 -8.49 7.58 -6.71
N LEU A 205 -7.42 8.37 -6.54
CA LEU A 205 -7.48 9.82 -6.70
C LEU A 205 -7.56 10.20 -8.17
N THR A 206 -8.53 11.04 -8.55
CA THR A 206 -8.58 11.72 -9.84
C THR A 206 -8.39 13.21 -9.62
N VAL A 207 -7.23 13.75 -9.98
CA VAL A 207 -6.82 15.11 -9.63
C VAL A 207 -6.26 15.88 -10.82
N GLU A 208 -6.30 17.21 -10.73
CA GLU A 208 -5.76 18.10 -11.77
C GLU A 208 -4.23 18.22 -11.71
N ASN A 209 -3.62 18.01 -10.54
CA ASN A 209 -2.18 18.13 -10.35
C ASN A 209 -1.67 17.37 -9.10
N LEU A 210 -0.35 17.20 -9.01
CA LEU A 210 0.30 16.51 -7.91
C LEU A 210 0.12 17.20 -6.54
N LYS A 211 -0.06 18.52 -6.50
CA LYS A 211 -0.32 19.24 -5.24
C LYS A 211 -1.64 18.76 -4.62
N GLN A 212 -2.69 18.64 -5.43
CA GLN A 212 -3.98 18.11 -4.99
C GLN A 212 -3.89 16.64 -4.54
N ALA A 213 -3.05 15.83 -5.19
CA ALA A 213 -2.81 14.45 -4.78
C ALA A 213 -2.14 14.37 -3.39
N ARG A 214 -1.04 15.12 -3.19
CA ARG A 214 -0.33 15.15 -1.89
C ARG A 214 -1.23 15.63 -0.76
N ALA A 215 -2.05 16.66 -1.01
CA ALA A 215 -3.00 17.16 -0.03
C ALA A 215 -4.00 16.09 0.46
N ARG A 216 -4.28 15.07 -0.36
CA ARG A 216 -5.22 13.96 -0.09
C ARG A 216 -4.55 12.66 0.36
N ALA A 217 -3.22 12.64 0.43
CA ALA A 217 -2.41 11.48 0.81
C ALA A 217 -1.67 11.75 2.13
N GLY A 218 -2.34 12.37 3.10
CA GLY A 218 -1.77 12.74 4.40
C GLY A 218 -1.37 14.21 4.53
N GLY A 219 -1.80 15.06 3.58
CA GLY A 219 -1.62 16.51 3.65
C GLY A 219 -2.84 17.22 4.26
N GLU A 220 -3.06 18.46 3.83
CA GLU A 220 -4.07 19.39 4.38
C GLU A 220 -5.51 18.85 4.39
N VAL A 221 -5.86 17.93 3.48
CA VAL A 221 -7.22 17.41 3.30
C VAL A 221 -7.37 16.02 3.93
N GLY A 222 -6.36 15.54 4.66
CA GLY A 222 -6.34 14.22 5.27
C GLY A 222 -5.79 13.14 4.33
N ASN A 223 -6.18 11.89 4.56
CA ASN A 223 -5.67 10.73 3.82
C ASN A 223 -6.82 9.84 3.31
N LYS A 224 -7.01 9.83 1.98
CA LYS A 224 -8.06 9.04 1.33
C LYS A 224 -7.87 7.53 1.45
N GLY A 225 -6.65 7.04 1.71
CA GLY A 225 -6.42 5.64 2.03
C GLY A 225 -7.05 5.23 3.35
N ALA A 226 -6.85 6.02 4.41
CA ALA A 226 -7.48 5.78 5.72
C ALA A 226 -9.01 5.87 5.63
N GLU A 227 -9.54 6.94 5.02
CA GLU A 227 -10.99 7.09 4.83
C GLU A 227 -11.62 5.92 4.06
N ALA A 228 -10.96 5.46 3.00
CA ALA A 228 -11.45 4.31 2.22
C ALA A 228 -11.45 3.01 3.03
N MET A 229 -10.46 2.80 3.90
CA MET A 229 -10.43 1.65 4.82
C MET A 229 -11.60 1.73 5.82
N THR A 230 -11.77 2.87 6.50
CA THR A 230 -12.86 3.07 7.45
C THR A 230 -14.22 2.82 6.80
N ALA A 231 -14.45 3.40 5.61
CA ALA A 231 -15.71 3.26 4.88
C ALA A 231 -15.99 1.81 4.46
N ALA A 232 -14.97 1.08 3.97
CA ALA A 232 -15.13 -0.31 3.59
C ALA A 232 -15.51 -1.19 4.79
N LEU A 233 -14.85 -1.01 5.94
CA LEU A 233 -15.12 -1.79 7.15
C LEU A 233 -16.47 -1.45 7.77
N ALA A 234 -16.83 -0.17 7.84
CA ALA A 234 -18.14 0.27 8.29
C ALA A 234 -19.26 -0.37 7.45
N CYS A 235 -19.06 -0.43 6.13
CA CYS A 235 -20.00 -1.09 5.21
C CYS A 235 -20.09 -2.60 5.44
N VAL A 236 -18.96 -3.29 5.74
CA VAL A 236 -18.98 -4.71 6.12
C VAL A 236 -19.88 -4.93 7.33
N ARG A 237 -19.71 -4.13 8.40
CA ARG A 237 -20.51 -4.27 9.62
C ARG A 237 -21.99 -4.01 9.38
N ALA A 238 -22.31 -2.95 8.65
CA ALA A 238 -23.70 -2.67 8.28
C ALA A 238 -24.33 -3.83 7.48
N CYS A 239 -23.57 -4.48 6.59
CA CYS A 239 -24.06 -5.66 5.87
C CYS A 239 -24.20 -6.91 6.75
N GLU A 240 -23.37 -7.07 7.78
CA GLU A 240 -23.47 -8.17 8.75
C GLU A 240 -24.71 -8.00 9.64
N ASP A 241 -25.00 -6.79 10.10
CA ASP A 241 -26.18 -6.48 10.94
C ASP A 241 -27.50 -6.80 10.21
N LEU A 242 -27.55 -6.60 8.89
CA LEU A 242 -28.74 -6.92 8.07
C LEU A 242 -28.94 -8.42 7.78
N ARG A 243 -27.93 -9.25 8.04
CA ARG A 243 -27.97 -10.71 7.76
C ARG A 243 -28.31 -11.54 8.99
N GLN A 244 -28.38 -10.92 10.17
CA GLN A 244 -28.81 -11.54 11.42
C GLN A 244 -30.33 -11.70 11.46
#